data_AF-A0A6V7IPZ1-F1
#
_entry.id   AF-A0A6V7IPZ1-F1
#
_cell.length_a   1.000
_cell.length_b   1.000
_cell.length_c   1.000
_cell.angle_alpha   90.00
_cell.angle_beta   90.00
_cell.angle_gamma   90.00
#
_symmetry.space_group_name_H-M   'P 1'
#
loop_
_entity.id
_entity.type
_entity.pdbx_description
1 polymer ?
#
loop_
_entity_poly.entity_id
_entity_poly.type
_entity_poly.pdbx_seq_one_letter_code
_entity_poly.pdbx_strand_id
1 'polypeptide(L)'
;MSDTIRYKEGLINEIDLSEIEPSLGEECIFAGWGISEIDSDEHSEKLMYGHGIIWPTDRCKHILGPMNDYEFCFRHTTEDPSTIHD
;
A
#
# COMPACT_ATOMS: atom_id res chain seq x y z
N MET A 1 -3.05 31.27 2.73
CA MET A 1 -4.06 31.07 1.67
C MET A 1 -4.48 29.62 1.76
N SER A 2 -5.75 29.33 2.02
CA SER A 2 -6.26 27.95 2.03
C SER A 2 -6.73 27.65 0.62
N ASP A 3 -5.99 26.78 -0.08
CA ASP A 3 -6.42 26.29 -1.38
C ASP A 3 -7.66 25.42 -1.18
N THR A 4 -8.80 25.91 -1.64
CA THR A 4 -10.04 25.16 -1.62
C THR A 4 -9.95 24.09 -2.72
N ILE A 5 -9.75 22.84 -2.32
CA ILE A 5 -9.86 21.69 -3.22
C ILE A 5 -11.29 21.67 -3.75
N ARG A 6 -11.45 21.87 -5.06
CA ARG A 6 -12.76 21.72 -5.72
C ARG A 6 -12.98 20.24 -5.95
N TYR A 7 -13.82 19.62 -5.12
CA TYR A 7 -14.28 18.26 -5.33
C TYR A 7 -15.00 18.17 -6.66
N LYS A 8 -14.43 17.39 -7.60
CA LYS A 8 -15.13 16.99 -8.80
C LYS A 8 -15.75 15.64 -8.52
N GLU A 9 -17.08 15.62 -8.46
CA GLU A 9 -17.89 14.42 -8.22
C GLU A 9 -17.46 13.29 -9.17
N GLY A 10 -17.25 12.10 -8.60
CA GLY A 10 -16.80 10.91 -9.32
C GLY A 10 -15.29 10.84 -9.63
N LEU A 11 -14.51 11.89 -9.37
CA LEU A 11 -13.03 11.87 -9.48
C LEU A 11 -12.30 11.98 -8.14
N ILE A 12 -12.93 12.65 -7.17
CA ILE A 12 -12.38 12.79 -5.81
C ILE A 12 -13.44 12.26 -4.86
N ASN A 13 -13.13 11.18 -4.18
CA ASN A 13 -13.94 10.59 -3.12
C ASN A 13 -13.11 10.49 -1.85
N GLU A 14 -13.76 10.64 -0.70
CA GLU A 14 -13.16 10.38 0.59
C GLU A 14 -13.02 8.87 0.83
N ILE A 15 -12.07 8.51 1.70
CA ILE A 15 -11.89 7.14 2.20
C ILE A 15 -12.09 7.22 3.71
N ASP A 16 -12.91 6.33 4.24
CA ASP A 16 -13.15 6.24 5.68
C ASP A 16 -11.88 5.80 6.41
N LEU A 17 -11.64 6.41 7.57
CA LEU A 17 -10.53 6.00 8.42
C LEU A 17 -10.85 4.67 9.10
N SER A 18 -9.90 3.74 9.08
CA SER A 18 -10.04 2.48 9.82
C SER A 18 -9.91 2.72 11.32
N GLU A 19 -10.80 2.11 12.09
CA GLU A 19 -10.71 2.02 13.56
C GLU A 19 -10.01 0.74 14.02
N ILE A 20 -9.71 -0.17 13.09
CA ILE A 20 -9.11 -1.47 13.36
C ILE A 20 -7.74 -1.61 12.71
N GLU A 21 -6.85 -2.29 13.42
CA GLU A 21 -5.56 -2.71 12.87
C GLU A 21 -5.79 -3.84 11.83
N PRO A 22 -5.09 -3.81 10.69
CA PRO A 22 -5.29 -4.82 9.66
C PRO A 22 -4.74 -6.18 10.09
N SER A 23 -5.43 -7.25 9.69
CA SER A 23 -5.12 -8.62 10.09
C SER A 23 -3.99 -9.22 9.23
N LEU A 24 -3.19 -10.12 9.81
CA LEU A 24 -2.16 -10.84 9.03
C LEU A 24 -2.80 -11.60 7.86
N GLY A 25 -2.21 -11.48 6.67
CA GLY A 25 -2.74 -12.07 5.44
C GLY A 25 -3.88 -11.29 4.78
N GLU A 26 -4.37 -10.21 5.42
CA GLU A 26 -5.35 -9.32 4.80
C GLU A 26 -4.77 -8.67 3.54
N GLU A 27 -5.57 -8.60 2.49
CA GLU A 27 -5.19 -7.98 1.24
C GLU A 27 -5.14 -6.46 1.38
N CYS A 28 -4.13 -5.84 0.77
CA CYS A 28 -4.03 -4.40 0.68
C CYS A 28 -3.78 -3.97 -0.76
N ILE A 29 -4.24 -2.77 -1.08
CA ILE A 29 -3.94 -2.10 -2.35
C ILE A 29 -3.08 -0.90 -2.00
N PHE A 30 -1.95 -0.77 -2.69
CA PHE A 30 -1.15 0.45 -2.66
C PHE A 30 -1.19 1.08 -4.05
N ALA A 31 -1.27 2.41 -4.09
CA ALA A 31 -1.30 3.16 -5.32
C ALA A 31 -0.39 4.38 -5.23
N GLY A 32 0.28 4.72 -6.33
CA GLY A 32 1.17 5.87 -6.37
C GLY A 32 1.80 6.11 -7.75
N TRP A 33 2.52 7.23 -7.83
CA TRP A 33 3.32 7.64 -8.99
C TRP A 33 4.82 7.48 -8.72
N GLY A 34 5.17 6.49 -7.90
CA GLY A 34 6.56 6.18 -7.57
C GLY A 34 7.32 5.58 -8.77
N ILE A 35 8.57 5.22 -8.51
CA ILE A 35 9.39 4.41 -9.42
C ILE A 35 8.78 3.00 -9.47
N SER A 36 8.46 2.52 -10.67
CA SER A 36 7.85 1.19 -10.88
C SER A 36 8.86 0.09 -11.22
N GLU A 37 10.09 0.45 -11.55
CA GLU A 37 11.16 -0.47 -11.96
C GLU A 37 12.39 -0.25 -11.08
N ILE A 38 12.94 -1.34 -10.51
CA ILE A 38 14.00 -1.28 -9.48
C ILE A 38 15.27 -0.56 -9.96
N ASP A 39 15.54 -0.58 -11.28
CA ASP A 39 16.73 0.03 -11.89
C ASP A 39 16.44 1.33 -12.65
N SER A 40 15.27 1.93 -12.42
CA SER A 40 14.86 3.19 -13.05
C SER A 40 14.84 4.34 -12.04
N ASP A 41 15.22 5.53 -12.50
CA ASP A 41 15.01 6.80 -11.77
C ASP A 41 13.74 7.52 -12.25
N GLU A 42 12.99 6.92 -13.19
CA GLU A 42 11.80 7.52 -13.78
C GLU A 42 10.54 7.21 -12.97
N HIS A 43 9.83 8.28 -12.60
CA HIS A 43 8.51 8.19 -12.01
C HIS A 43 7.47 7.86 -13.07
N SER A 44 6.44 7.09 -12.69
CA SER A 44 5.34 6.78 -13.61
C SER A 44 4.51 8.02 -13.97
N GLU A 45 4.28 8.24 -15.27
CA GLU A 45 3.36 9.28 -15.78
C GLU A 45 1.89 9.00 -15.43
N LYS A 46 1.56 7.76 -15.06
CA LYS A 46 0.21 7.30 -14.74
C LYS A 46 0.16 6.74 -13.32
N LEU A 47 -1.01 6.86 -12.69
CA LEU A 47 -1.22 6.21 -11.40
C LEU A 47 -1.08 4.70 -11.57
N MET A 48 -0.15 4.12 -10.83
CA MET A 48 0.02 2.67 -10.74
C MET A 48 -0.59 2.18 -9.43
N TYR A 49 -1.04 0.94 -9.42
CA TYR A 49 -1.45 0.26 -8.20
C TYR A 49 -0.93 -1.17 -8.21
N GLY A 50 -0.77 -1.73 -7.02
CA GLY A 50 -0.38 -3.11 -6.81
C GLY A 50 -1.11 -3.70 -5.63
N HIS A 51 -1.10 -5.03 -5.56
CA HIS A 51 -1.70 -5.80 -4.48
C HIS A 51 -0.63 -6.26 -3.51
N GLY A 52 -0.98 -6.35 -2.25
CA GLY A 52 -0.14 -6.96 -1.26
C GLY A 52 -0.94 -7.66 -0.19
N ILE A 53 -0.22 -8.27 0.74
CA ILE A 53 -0.79 -8.86 1.95
C ILE A 53 -0.08 -8.32 3.17
N ILE A 54 -0.81 -8.14 4.27
CA ILE A 54 -0.21 -7.79 5.55
C ILE A 54 0.73 -8.92 5.99
N TRP A 55 1.99 -8.58 6.21
CA TRP A 55 3.06 -9.50 6.55
C TRP A 55 3.36 -9.41 8.05
N PRO A 56 3.58 -10.53 8.75
CA PRO A 56 4.18 -10.55 10.09
C PRO A 56 5.31 -9.52 10.31
N THR A 57 5.08 -8.52 11.15
CA THR A 57 6.05 -7.45 11.47
C THR A 57 7.37 -7.99 12.02
N ASP A 58 7.36 -9.12 12.75
CA ASP A 58 8.58 -9.75 13.27
C ASP A 58 9.52 -10.23 12.14
N ARG A 59 8.97 -10.60 10.98
CA ARG A 59 9.79 -10.95 9.80
C ARG A 59 10.49 -9.71 9.24
N CYS A 60 9.79 -8.59 9.19
CA CYS A 60 10.38 -7.32 8.78
C CYS A 60 11.46 -6.84 9.76
N LYS A 61 11.21 -6.93 11.06
CA LYS A 61 12.18 -6.55 12.09
C LYS A 61 13.51 -7.31 11.93
N HIS A 62 13.45 -8.57 11.51
CA HIS A 62 14.65 -9.37 11.23
C HIS A 62 15.43 -8.87 10.01
N ILE A 63 14.76 -8.31 9.00
CA ILE A 63 15.37 -7.87 7.72
C ILE A 63 15.81 -6.40 7.79
N LEU A 64 14.96 -5.53 8.32
CA LEU A 64 15.11 -4.07 8.29
C LEU A 64 15.68 -3.51 9.60
N GLY A 65 15.62 -4.26 10.70
CA GLY A 65 16.01 -3.81 12.03
C GLY A 65 14.82 -3.35 12.89
N PRO A 66 15.07 -2.60 13.98
CA PRO A 66 14.01 -2.15 14.89
C PRO A 66 12.94 -1.33 14.15
N MET A 67 11.67 -1.65 14.43
CA MET A 67 10.48 -0.95 13.93
C MET A 67 9.68 -0.40 15.10
N ASN A 68 8.91 0.65 14.88
CA ASN A 68 8.04 1.26 15.90
C ASN A 68 6.73 0.48 16.07
N ASP A 69 6.02 0.71 17.18
CA ASP A 69 4.79 -0.03 17.53
C ASP A 69 3.56 0.35 16.67
N TYR A 70 3.68 1.39 15.84
CA TYR A 70 2.63 1.88 14.93
C TYR A 70 2.98 1.59 13.46
N GLU A 71 3.99 0.76 13.21
CA GLU A 71 4.40 0.31 11.89
C GLU A 71 3.96 -1.14 11.69
N PHE A 72 3.34 -1.39 10.54
CA PHE A 72 3.07 -2.74 10.05
C PHE A 72 3.79 -2.95 8.72
N CYS A 73 3.89 -4.22 8.33
CA CYS A 73 4.46 -4.60 7.05
C CYS A 73 3.42 -5.14 6.10
N PHE A 74 3.67 -4.94 4.81
CA PHE A 74 3.01 -5.68 3.76
C PHE A 74 4.02 -6.24 2.78
N ARG A 75 3.64 -7.30 2.08
CA ARG A 75 4.39 -7.87 0.96
C ARG A 75 3.67 -7.58 -0.33
N HIS A 76 4.36 -7.06 -1.34
CA HIS A 76 3.84 -7.03 -2.70
C HIS A 76 3.61 -8.46 -3.22
N THR A 77 2.42 -8.73 -3.76
CA THR A 77 2.08 -10.00 -4.39
C THR A 77 1.96 -9.80 -5.89
N THR A 78 2.76 -10.55 -6.66
CA THR A 78 2.67 -10.57 -8.14
C THR A 78 1.57 -11.51 -8.64
N GLU A 79 0.95 -12.26 -7.73
CA GLU A 79 -0.13 -13.20 -8.00
C GLU A 79 -1.48 -12.51 -7.76
N ASP A 80 -2.43 -12.76 -8.65
CA ASP A 80 -3.84 -12.46 -8.41
C ASP A 80 -4.27 -13.25 -7.15
N PRO A 81 -4.77 -12.58 -6.10
CA PRO A 81 -5.10 -13.22 -4.82
C PRO A 81 -6.10 -14.39 -4.94
N SER A 82 -6.83 -14.48 -6.05
CA SER A 82 -7.73 -15.60 -6.37
C SER A 82 -7.02 -16.95 -6.60
N THR A 83 -5.69 -17.01 -6.59
CA THR A 83 -4.91 -18.21 -6.92
C THR A 83 -4.08 -18.80 -5.76
N ILE A 84 -4.10 -18.19 -4.58
CA ILE A 84 -3.41 -18.71 -3.40
C ILE A 84 -4.35 -19.71 -2.69
N HIS A 85 -4.20 -21.00 -3.01
CA HIS A 85 -4.79 -22.11 -2.25
C HIS A 85 -3.72 -22.76 -1.36
N ASP A 86 -4.04 -22.84 -0.05
CA ASP A 86 -3.44 -23.60 1.07
C ASP A 86 -2.06 -24.29 0.89
#